data_AF-A0A558AHE0-F1
#
_entry.id   AF-A0A558AHE0-F1
#
_cell.length_a   1.000
_cell.length_b   1.000
_cell.length_c   1.000
_cell.angle_alpha   90.00
_cell.angle_beta   90.00
_cell.angle_gamma   90.00
#
_symmetry.space_group_name_H-M   'P 1'
#
loop_
_entity.id
_entity.type
_entity.pdbx_description
1 polymer ?
#
loop_
_entity_poly.entity_id
_entity_poly.type
_entity_poly.pdbx_seq_one_letter_code
_entity_poly.pdbx_strand_id
1 'polypeptide(L)'
;MSISARARPDACPGVFATHDAADGALARVRLPGGRVTAAQLDVLAGCAEELGDGSAHLTSRGNVQLRGLSRDTGELVGRLSDAGLLPAPAHERVRNFLASPLSGLVGGVVDVRPLVAELDAAVCAAPELAGLPGRFLFALDDGRGDVAAEDADLCWQALDDRTGVLLRAGAPGSRVPIADAVEALVREASRFLEVRGTAWRMRELSGFSEVTRPRRPVSVGPFARDDGGRGICVAPLFGQLSAEQLRSFRGDVVVTPWRSVVVPEYRPELAALSSDTGVGACIGRPGCAKSRADVRADARGVTARAHFSGCERRCGKPRDALDVVAADGGYLVEGAWVPVEALVDVLGQKGNR
;
A
#
# COMPACT_ATOMS: atom_id res chain seq x y z
N MET A 1 -0.91 4.73 -31.50
CA MET A 1 -1.60 3.72 -30.67
C MET A 1 -2.79 4.41 -30.01
N SER A 2 -4.00 3.88 -30.24
CA SER A 2 -5.27 4.51 -29.88
C SER A 2 -5.38 4.73 -28.37
N ILE A 3 -5.47 5.99 -27.95
CA ILE A 3 -5.87 6.37 -26.59
C ILE A 3 -7.36 6.01 -26.49
N SER A 4 -7.65 4.81 -25.98
CA SER A 4 -9.02 4.43 -25.62
C SER A 4 -9.52 5.47 -24.62
N ALA A 5 -10.44 6.32 -25.06
CA ALA A 5 -11.19 7.22 -24.19
C ALA A 5 -11.95 6.35 -23.18
N ARG A 6 -11.40 6.23 -21.96
CA ARG A 6 -12.03 5.45 -20.89
C ARG A 6 -13.21 6.25 -20.34
N ALA A 7 -14.42 5.87 -20.73
CA ALA A 7 -15.68 6.50 -20.35
C ALA A 7 -16.12 6.28 -18.88
N ARG A 8 -15.30 5.63 -18.04
CA ARG A 8 -15.66 5.32 -16.64
C ARG A 8 -14.99 6.30 -15.67
N PRO A 9 -15.76 6.95 -14.77
CA PRO A 9 -15.19 7.73 -13.69
C PRO A 9 -14.35 6.85 -12.77
N ASP A 10 -13.30 7.44 -12.22
CA ASP A 10 -12.36 6.75 -11.33
C ASP A 10 -13.04 6.36 -10.01
N ALA A 11 -13.28 5.06 -9.82
CA ALA A 11 -14.00 4.48 -8.69
C ALA A 11 -13.07 3.91 -7.61
N CYS A 12 -12.02 4.65 -7.25
CA CYS A 12 -11.15 4.25 -6.15
C CYS A 12 -11.94 4.22 -4.83
N PRO A 13 -12.03 3.08 -4.12
CA PRO A 13 -12.78 3.03 -2.86
C PRO A 13 -12.13 3.93 -1.81
N GLY A 14 -12.97 4.73 -1.18
CA GLY A 14 -12.71 5.48 0.05
C GLY A 14 -13.62 5.00 1.18
N VAL A 15 -13.63 5.71 2.32
CA VAL A 15 -14.53 5.43 3.45
C VAL A 15 -15.92 6.02 3.20
N PHE A 16 -16.02 7.24 2.65
CA PHE A 16 -17.31 7.84 2.24
C PHE A 16 -17.89 7.24 0.96
N ALA A 17 -17.04 6.65 0.11
CA ALA A 17 -17.42 6.03 -1.15
C ALA A 17 -16.88 4.59 -1.19
N THR A 18 -17.51 3.71 -0.42
CA THR A 18 -17.14 2.29 -0.38
C THR A 18 -17.37 1.61 -1.72
N HIS A 19 -16.57 0.57 -1.99
CA HIS A 19 -16.79 -0.26 -3.17
C HIS A 19 -17.59 -1.50 -2.80
N ASP A 20 -18.61 -1.82 -3.60
CA ASP A 20 -19.30 -3.09 -3.49
C ASP A 20 -18.41 -4.24 -3.93
N ALA A 21 -18.08 -5.10 -2.99
CA ALA A 21 -17.43 -6.37 -3.24
C ALA A 21 -18.41 -7.54 -2.99
N ALA A 22 -17.96 -8.77 -3.24
CA ALA A 22 -18.83 -9.94 -3.06
C ALA A 22 -19.07 -10.26 -1.59
N ASP A 23 -18.11 -9.90 -0.73
CA ASP A 23 -18.19 -10.05 0.73
C ASP A 23 -18.98 -8.93 1.41
N GLY A 24 -19.33 -7.85 0.71
CA GLY A 24 -19.96 -6.67 1.29
C GLY A 24 -19.29 -5.39 0.82
N ALA A 25 -19.59 -4.28 1.49
CA ALA A 25 -18.90 -3.02 1.21
C ALA A 25 -17.43 -3.08 1.66
N LEU A 26 -16.59 -2.37 0.93
CA LEU A 26 -15.15 -2.26 1.16
C LEU A 26 -14.80 -0.79 1.45
N ALA A 27 -14.28 -0.54 2.65
CA ALA A 27 -13.68 0.73 3.02
C ALA A 27 -12.16 0.63 2.97
N ARG A 28 -11.51 1.64 2.41
CA ARG A 28 -10.05 1.79 2.49
C ARG A 28 -9.73 2.97 3.38
N VAL A 29 -9.06 2.69 4.49
CA VAL A 29 -8.56 3.70 5.41
C VAL A 29 -7.20 4.19 4.92
N ARG A 30 -7.06 5.52 4.82
CA ARG A 30 -5.82 6.15 4.39
C ARG A 30 -4.92 6.40 5.60
N LEU A 31 -3.64 6.06 5.47
CA LEU A 31 -2.64 6.21 6.53
C LEU A 31 -1.45 6.97 5.96
N PRO A 32 -1.43 8.32 6.01
CA PRO A 32 -0.31 9.12 5.49
C PRO A 32 1.03 8.62 6.05
N GLY A 33 1.96 8.27 5.16
CA GLY A 33 3.25 7.69 5.54
C GLY A 33 3.18 6.30 6.19
N GLY A 34 2.01 5.66 6.18
CA GLY A 34 1.73 4.38 6.81
C GLY A 34 1.52 4.44 8.33
N ARG A 35 1.59 5.62 8.94
CA ARG A 35 1.59 5.77 10.40
C ARG A 35 0.21 5.48 10.99
N VAL A 36 0.18 4.69 12.07
CA VAL A 36 -1.03 4.40 12.83
C VAL A 36 -0.68 4.44 14.31
N THR A 37 -1.47 5.18 15.08
CA THR A 37 -1.31 5.22 16.54
C THR A 37 -1.91 3.99 17.21
N ALA A 38 -1.50 3.70 18.44
CA ALA A 38 -2.10 2.63 19.25
C ALA A 38 -3.63 2.78 19.35
N ALA A 39 -4.12 3.98 19.65
CA ALA A 39 -5.56 4.24 19.76
C ALA A 39 -6.31 4.04 18.42
N GLN A 40 -5.69 4.42 17.30
CA GLN A 40 -6.25 4.18 15.97
C GLN A 40 -6.29 2.68 15.63
N LEU A 41 -5.30 1.89 16.07
CA LEU A 41 -5.31 0.43 15.91
C LEU A 41 -6.47 -0.20 16.67
N ASP A 42 -6.76 0.25 17.89
CA ASP A 42 -7.90 -0.23 18.68
C ASP A 42 -9.24 0.07 17.99
N VAL A 43 -9.38 1.28 17.41
CA VAL A 43 -10.57 1.64 16.62
C VAL A 43 -10.69 0.78 15.36
N LEU A 44 -9.59 0.59 14.61
CA LEU A 44 -9.57 -0.28 13.44
C LEU A 44 -9.95 -1.72 13.80
N ALA A 45 -9.47 -2.22 14.94
CA ALA A 45 -9.80 -3.54 15.45
C ALA A 45 -11.30 -3.67 15.78
N GLY A 46 -11.87 -2.69 16.51
CA GLY A 46 -13.29 -2.66 16.82
C GLY A 46 -14.16 -2.59 15.55
N CYS A 47 -13.81 -1.75 14.59
CA CYS A 47 -14.51 -1.68 13.30
C CYS A 47 -14.41 -2.98 12.51
N ALA A 48 -13.24 -3.63 12.48
CA ALA A 48 -13.08 -4.91 11.79
C ALA A 48 -13.95 -6.00 12.43
N GLU A 49 -13.96 -6.09 13.76
CA GLU A 49 -14.66 -7.12 14.54
C GLU A 49 -16.19 -6.94 14.54
N GLU A 50 -16.67 -5.71 14.71
CA GLU A 50 -18.10 -5.44 14.92
C GLU A 50 -18.84 -5.11 13.62
N LEU A 51 -18.15 -4.52 12.64
CA LEU A 51 -18.77 -4.01 11.41
C LEU A 51 -18.34 -4.77 10.16
N GLY A 52 -17.24 -5.55 10.22
CA GLY A 52 -16.63 -6.21 9.07
C GLY A 52 -16.46 -7.72 9.23
N ASP A 53 -15.44 -8.27 8.57
CA ASP A 53 -15.13 -9.70 8.57
C ASP A 53 -14.17 -10.15 9.69
N GLY A 54 -13.96 -9.30 10.70
CA GLY A 54 -13.03 -9.54 11.82
C GLY A 54 -11.56 -9.25 11.48
N SER A 55 -11.24 -8.78 10.27
CA SER A 55 -9.86 -8.56 9.83
C SER A 55 -9.61 -7.17 9.23
N ALA A 56 -8.37 -6.72 9.38
CA ALA A 56 -7.79 -5.64 8.62
C ALA A 56 -6.84 -6.20 7.55
N HIS A 57 -6.90 -5.64 6.34
CA HIS A 57 -6.01 -6.04 5.24
C HIS A 57 -5.06 -4.91 4.86
N LEU A 58 -3.76 -5.17 5.01
CA LEU A 58 -2.69 -4.29 4.58
C LEU A 58 -2.63 -4.24 3.05
N THR A 59 -2.38 -3.05 2.52
CA THR A 59 -2.37 -2.81 1.07
C THR A 59 -0.98 -2.50 0.54
N SER A 60 -0.81 -2.62 -0.77
CA SER A 60 0.46 -2.30 -1.45
C SER A 60 0.79 -0.79 -1.50
N ARG A 61 0.14 0.03 -0.66
CA ARG A 61 0.29 1.49 -0.60
C ARG A 61 0.36 1.99 0.85
N GLY A 62 0.68 1.13 1.81
CA GLY A 62 0.76 1.53 3.22
C GLY A 62 -0.58 1.86 3.87
N ASN A 63 -1.70 1.46 3.27
CA ASN A 63 -3.05 1.65 3.82
C ASN A 63 -3.62 0.36 4.40
N VAL A 64 -4.74 0.49 5.12
CA VAL A 64 -5.58 -0.60 5.62
C VAL A 64 -6.90 -0.67 4.84
N GLN A 65 -7.45 -1.88 4.70
CA GLN A 65 -8.78 -2.14 4.18
C GLN A 65 -9.61 -2.91 5.20
N LEU A 66 -10.86 -2.48 5.36
CA LEU A 66 -11.91 -3.18 6.10
C LEU A 66 -12.91 -3.74 5.08
N ARG A 67 -13.26 -5.01 5.23
CA ARG A 67 -14.13 -5.75 4.30
C ARG A 67 -15.30 -6.36 5.06
N GLY A 68 -16.25 -6.93 4.33
CA GLY A 68 -17.42 -7.55 4.94
C GLY A 68 -18.42 -6.53 5.48
N LEU A 69 -18.29 -5.25 5.11
CA LEU A 69 -19.05 -4.17 5.73
C LEU A 69 -20.50 -4.17 5.23
N SER A 70 -21.40 -3.71 6.10
CA SER A 70 -22.73 -3.27 5.69
C SER A 70 -22.63 -2.15 4.64
N ARG A 71 -23.66 -2.06 3.79
CA ARG A 71 -23.80 -0.96 2.82
C ARG A 71 -24.15 0.35 3.50
N ASP A 72 -24.73 0.29 4.70
CA ASP A 72 -24.85 1.45 5.58
C ASP A 72 -23.54 1.62 6.35
N THR A 73 -22.79 2.66 5.99
CA THR A 73 -21.45 2.95 6.52
C THR A 73 -21.45 4.06 7.56
N GLY A 74 -22.62 4.55 7.99
CA GLY A 74 -22.70 5.71 8.90
C GLY A 74 -21.93 5.52 10.20
N GLU A 75 -22.06 4.34 10.82
CA GLU A 75 -21.33 4.02 12.05
C GLU A 75 -19.81 3.90 11.81
N LEU A 76 -19.39 3.27 10.72
CA LEU A 76 -17.98 3.15 10.35
C LEU A 76 -17.36 4.53 10.14
N VAL A 77 -18.05 5.41 9.41
CA VAL A 77 -17.63 6.80 9.17
C VAL A 77 -17.50 7.54 10.49
N GLY A 78 -18.49 7.44 11.39
CA GLY A 78 -18.43 8.07 12.71
C GLY A 78 -17.18 7.65 13.50
N ARG A 79 -16.98 6.34 13.69
CA ARG A 79 -15.84 5.81 14.47
C ARG A 79 -14.48 6.21 13.87
N LEU A 80 -14.33 6.13 12.55
CA LEU A 80 -13.09 6.51 11.88
C LEU A 80 -12.85 8.02 11.91
N SER A 81 -13.92 8.83 11.83
CA SER A 81 -13.84 10.29 11.96
C SER A 81 -13.32 10.68 13.33
N ASP A 82 -13.92 10.12 14.39
CA ASP A 82 -13.55 10.41 15.78
C ASP A 82 -12.08 10.02 16.09
N ALA A 83 -11.58 8.99 15.41
CA ALA A 83 -10.19 8.53 15.51
C ALA A 83 -9.20 9.31 14.62
N GLY A 84 -9.65 10.30 13.86
CA GLY A 84 -8.81 11.05 12.91
C GLY A 84 -8.26 10.19 11.77
N LEU A 85 -8.99 9.16 11.34
CA LEU A 85 -8.62 8.22 10.28
C LEU A 85 -9.28 8.54 8.92
N LEU A 86 -10.07 9.61 8.86
CA LEU A 86 -10.66 10.10 7.61
C LEU A 86 -9.84 11.25 7.04
N PRO A 87 -9.56 11.26 5.73
CA PRO A 87 -9.04 12.45 5.09
C PRO A 87 -10.12 13.54 5.04
N ALA A 88 -9.72 14.76 4.65
CA ALA A 88 -10.69 15.81 4.35
C ALA A 88 -11.72 15.29 3.31
N PRO A 89 -13.04 15.41 3.55
CA PRO A 89 -14.06 14.80 2.68
C PRO A 89 -13.93 15.18 1.20
N ALA A 90 -13.52 16.41 0.90
CA ALA A 90 -13.28 16.88 -0.46
C ALA A 90 -12.11 16.16 -1.17
N HIS A 91 -11.13 15.68 -0.40
CA HIS A 91 -9.89 15.07 -0.88
C HIS A 91 -9.84 13.55 -0.65
N GLU A 92 -10.97 12.92 -0.32
CA GLU A 92 -11.11 11.46 -0.10
C GLU A 92 -10.51 10.62 -1.24
N ARG A 93 -10.63 11.11 -2.48
CA ARG A 93 -10.10 10.43 -3.67
C ARG A 93 -8.59 10.52 -3.78
N VAL A 94 -7.96 11.52 -3.16
CA VAL A 94 -6.51 11.64 -3.14
C VAL A 94 -5.96 10.47 -2.32
N ARG A 95 -5.14 9.66 -3.01
CA ARG A 95 -4.51 8.44 -2.47
C ARG A 95 -3.59 8.73 -1.30
N ASN A 96 -3.06 7.65 -0.74
CA ASN A 96 -2.05 7.72 0.30
C ASN A 96 -0.74 8.37 -0.16
N PHE A 97 0.05 8.83 0.81
CA PHE A 97 1.44 9.23 0.61
C PHE A 97 2.35 8.14 1.16
N LEU A 98 3.28 7.66 0.33
CA LEU A 98 4.31 6.76 0.81
C LEU A 98 5.40 7.57 1.51
N ALA A 99 5.96 7.02 2.57
CA ALA A 99 7.16 7.52 3.21
C ALA A 99 8.08 6.35 3.52
N SER A 100 9.40 6.57 3.48
CA SER A 100 10.36 5.53 3.85
C SER A 100 10.08 5.01 5.28
N PRO A 101 9.67 3.74 5.49
CA PRO A 101 9.06 3.33 6.76
C PRO A 101 9.99 3.34 7.99
N LEU A 102 11.30 3.29 7.79
CA LEU A 102 12.31 3.37 8.85
C LEU A 102 12.82 4.80 9.10
N SER A 103 12.18 5.83 8.52
CA SER A 103 12.68 7.20 8.61
C SER A 103 12.67 7.69 10.05
N GLY A 104 13.81 8.23 10.49
CA GLY A 104 14.08 8.62 11.87
C GLY A 104 14.06 7.45 12.87
N LEU A 105 14.29 6.21 12.40
CA LEU A 105 14.53 5.03 13.22
C LEU A 105 15.87 4.36 12.87
N VAL A 106 16.14 4.16 11.58
CA VAL A 106 17.32 3.43 11.09
C VAL A 106 17.86 4.09 9.83
N GLY A 107 19.06 4.67 9.94
CA GLY A 107 19.74 5.34 8.84
C GLY A 107 18.85 6.32 8.11
N GLY A 108 19.05 6.39 6.79
CA GLY A 108 18.47 7.47 5.98
C GLY A 108 19.28 8.75 6.11
N VAL A 109 19.06 9.64 5.16
CA VAL A 109 19.76 10.92 5.06
C VAL A 109 19.04 11.99 5.89
N VAL A 110 17.71 11.92 5.95
CA VAL A 110 16.88 12.90 6.66
C VAL A 110 15.61 12.25 7.20
N ASP A 111 15.05 12.80 8.27
CA ASP A 111 13.72 12.39 8.74
C ASP A 111 12.62 13.02 7.87
N VAL A 112 11.92 12.20 7.09
CA VAL A 112 10.83 12.66 6.20
C VAL A 112 9.45 12.60 6.88
N ARG A 113 9.35 12.14 8.14
CA ARG A 113 8.07 12.06 8.86
C ARG A 113 7.36 13.42 8.98
N PRO A 114 8.06 14.55 9.29
CA PRO A 114 7.41 15.87 9.32
C PRO A 114 6.84 16.26 7.96
N LEU A 115 7.57 15.99 6.87
CA LEU A 115 7.14 16.30 5.49
C LEU A 115 5.85 15.59 5.09
N VAL A 116 5.54 14.42 5.66
CA VAL A 116 4.28 13.70 5.39
C VAL A 116 3.09 14.51 5.87
N ALA A 117 3.15 15.04 7.09
CA ALA A 117 2.08 15.83 7.69
C ALA A 117 1.93 17.18 6.96
N GLU A 118 3.06 17.81 6.61
CA GLU A 118 3.08 19.03 5.82
C GLU A 118 2.47 18.83 4.43
N LEU A 119 2.80 17.72 3.75
CA LEU A 119 2.23 17.37 2.45
C LEU A 119 0.72 17.11 2.55
N ASP A 120 0.24 16.49 3.63
CA ASP A 120 -1.18 16.26 3.87
C ASP A 120 -1.97 17.54 4.04
N ALA A 121 -1.46 18.43 4.89
CA ALA A 121 -2.03 19.75 5.06
C ALA A 121 -2.02 20.56 3.75
N ALA A 122 -0.89 20.59 3.04
CA ALA A 122 -0.75 21.37 1.82
C ALA A 122 -1.65 20.85 0.68
N VAL A 123 -1.79 19.53 0.53
CA VAL A 123 -2.69 18.93 -0.46
C VAL A 123 -4.15 19.23 -0.14
N CYS A 124 -4.55 19.15 1.14
CA CYS A 124 -5.91 19.50 1.56
C CYS A 124 -6.20 21.00 1.41
N ALA A 125 -5.19 21.85 1.60
CA ALA A 125 -5.30 23.30 1.45
C ALA A 125 -5.44 23.76 -0.01
N ALA A 126 -5.13 22.91 -1.00
CA ALA A 126 -5.27 23.17 -2.42
C ALA A 126 -6.54 22.51 -2.97
N PRO A 127 -7.66 23.25 -3.16
CA PRO A 127 -8.94 22.66 -3.55
C PRO A 127 -8.91 21.95 -4.91
N GLU A 128 -8.10 22.44 -5.85
CA GLU A 128 -7.91 21.83 -7.17
C GLU A 128 -7.34 20.41 -7.09
N LEU A 129 -6.53 20.11 -6.06
CA LEU A 129 -5.94 18.79 -5.87
C LEU A 129 -6.95 17.72 -5.46
N ALA A 130 -8.17 18.10 -5.05
CA ALA A 130 -9.30 17.17 -4.95
C ALA A 130 -9.63 16.48 -6.30
N GLY A 131 -9.25 17.11 -7.42
CA GLY A 131 -9.38 16.58 -8.78
C GLY A 131 -8.36 15.50 -9.15
N LEU A 132 -7.37 15.22 -8.29
CA LEU A 132 -6.38 14.17 -8.56
C LEU A 132 -7.05 12.81 -8.75
N PRO A 133 -6.59 12.00 -9.72
CA PRO A 133 -7.00 10.61 -9.81
C PRO A 133 -6.66 9.89 -8.51
N GLY A 134 -7.57 9.03 -8.05
CA GLY A 134 -7.32 8.06 -6.99
C GLY A 134 -6.37 6.95 -7.41
N ARG A 135 -5.59 7.13 -8.48
CA ARG A 135 -4.39 6.33 -8.75
C ARG A 135 -3.11 7.14 -8.64
N PHE A 136 -3.16 8.47 -8.65
CA PHE A 136 -2.01 9.33 -8.47
C PHE A 136 -1.35 9.05 -7.12
N LEU A 137 -0.03 8.98 -7.04
CA LEU A 137 0.69 8.57 -5.83
C LEU A 137 1.88 9.49 -5.56
N PHE A 138 1.95 10.00 -4.33
CA PHE A 138 3.12 10.71 -3.82
C PHE A 138 4.01 9.77 -3.01
N ALA A 139 5.31 10.07 -2.97
CA ALA A 139 6.26 9.47 -2.06
C ALA A 139 7.26 10.49 -1.49
N LEU A 140 7.72 10.23 -0.28
CA LEU A 140 8.80 10.94 0.40
C LEU A 140 9.85 9.89 0.78
N ASP A 141 10.98 9.90 0.08
CA ASP A 141 12.06 8.95 0.28
C ASP A 141 13.22 9.60 1.04
N ASP A 142 13.64 8.99 2.14
CA ASP A 142 14.68 9.54 3.00
C ASP A 142 16.11 9.31 2.49
N GLY A 143 16.27 8.94 1.22
CA GLY A 143 17.55 8.69 0.57
C GLY A 143 17.93 7.21 0.54
N ARG A 144 17.19 6.34 1.24
CA ARG A 144 17.38 4.87 1.15
C ARG A 144 16.93 4.30 -0.19
N GLY A 145 16.10 5.02 -0.94
CA GLY A 145 15.58 4.60 -2.24
C GLY A 145 14.54 3.48 -2.16
N ASP A 146 13.96 3.26 -0.99
CA ASP A 146 13.00 2.18 -0.73
C ASP A 146 11.64 2.48 -1.38
N VAL A 147 11.03 3.63 -1.08
CA VAL A 147 9.74 4.06 -1.63
C VAL A 147 9.88 4.76 -2.97
N ALA A 148 11.06 5.28 -3.31
CA ALA A 148 11.35 5.78 -4.66
C ALA A 148 11.23 4.70 -5.75
N ALA A 149 11.31 3.41 -5.37
CA ALA A 149 11.12 2.28 -6.27
C ALA A 149 9.66 1.79 -6.39
N GLU A 150 8.71 2.41 -5.67
CA GLU A 150 7.31 1.97 -5.59
C GLU A 150 6.39 2.70 -6.58
N ASP A 151 6.93 3.09 -7.74
CA ASP A 151 6.22 3.75 -8.83
C ASP A 151 5.38 4.95 -8.38
N ALA A 152 5.89 5.85 -7.54
CA ALA A 152 5.17 7.09 -7.27
C ALA A 152 5.12 7.97 -8.54
N ASP A 153 4.03 8.71 -8.73
CA ASP A 153 3.96 9.72 -9.78
C ASP A 153 4.86 10.91 -9.46
N LEU A 154 4.93 11.26 -8.18
CA LEU A 154 5.85 12.26 -7.66
C LEU A 154 6.55 11.71 -6.42
N CYS A 155 7.87 11.83 -6.38
CA CYS A 155 8.65 11.48 -5.21
C CYS A 155 9.71 12.54 -4.95
N TRP A 156 9.82 13.04 -3.73
CA TRP A 156 11.03 13.74 -3.30
C TRP A 156 11.95 12.72 -2.64
N GLN A 157 13.16 12.55 -3.17
CA GLN A 157 14.17 11.63 -2.65
C GLN A 157 15.36 12.42 -2.11
N ALA A 158 15.66 12.27 -0.83
CA ALA A 158 16.82 12.93 -0.22
C ALA A 158 18.14 12.50 -0.90
N LEU A 159 19.03 13.46 -1.11
CA LEU A 159 20.40 13.25 -1.59
C LEU A 159 21.42 13.54 -0.48
N ASP A 160 21.16 14.57 0.30
CA ASP A 160 21.87 14.98 1.51
C ASP A 160 20.90 15.58 2.54
N ASP A 161 21.42 16.09 3.65
CA ASP A 161 20.64 16.61 4.79
C ASP A 161 19.81 17.86 4.47
N ARG A 162 20.05 18.49 3.32
CA ARG A 162 19.45 19.77 2.93
C ARG A 162 18.73 19.72 1.60
N THR A 163 19.08 18.78 0.73
CA THR A 163 18.60 18.73 -0.64
C THR A 163 18.20 17.32 -1.05
N GLY A 164 17.17 17.26 -1.89
CA GLY A 164 16.73 16.05 -2.56
C GLY A 164 16.56 16.27 -4.05
N VAL A 165 16.18 15.21 -4.75
CA VAL A 165 15.78 15.25 -6.15
C VAL A 165 14.29 14.99 -6.26
N LEU A 166 13.61 15.80 -7.09
CA LEU A 166 12.22 15.56 -7.44
C LEU A 166 12.13 14.57 -8.59
N LEU A 167 11.60 13.39 -8.29
CA LEU A 167 11.33 12.34 -9.26
C LEU A 167 9.91 12.51 -9.81
N ARG A 168 9.79 12.45 -11.14
CA ARG A 168 8.52 12.51 -11.87
C ARG A 168 8.34 11.19 -12.62
N ALA A 169 7.35 10.40 -12.22
CA ALA A 169 7.18 9.02 -12.67
C ALA A 169 8.49 8.19 -12.60
N GLY A 170 9.27 8.39 -11.53
CA GLY A 170 10.56 7.73 -11.31
C GLY A 170 11.77 8.36 -12.01
N ALA A 171 11.56 9.22 -13.01
CA ALA A 171 12.64 9.92 -13.71
C ALA A 171 13.17 11.10 -12.86
N PRO A 172 14.50 11.25 -12.71
CA PRO A 172 15.07 12.34 -11.93
C PRO A 172 14.87 13.70 -12.60
N GLY A 173 14.46 14.67 -11.80
CA GLY A 173 14.25 16.05 -12.22
C GLY A 173 15.21 17.03 -11.53
N SER A 174 14.65 18.16 -11.12
CA SER A 174 15.39 19.22 -10.42
C SER A 174 15.79 18.80 -9.01
N ARG A 175 16.93 19.32 -8.55
CA ARG A 175 17.27 19.34 -7.12
C ARG A 175 16.38 20.36 -6.40
N VAL A 176 15.88 19.98 -5.23
CA VAL A 176 14.93 20.78 -4.44
C VAL A 176 15.38 20.73 -2.97
N PRO A 177 15.61 21.88 -2.32
CA PRO A 177 15.85 21.93 -0.88
C PRO A 177 14.72 21.27 -0.09
N ILE A 178 15.03 20.69 1.07
CA ILE A 178 14.01 20.04 1.91
C ILE A 178 12.89 20.99 2.32
N ALA A 179 13.22 22.26 2.58
CA ALA A 179 12.24 23.30 2.93
C ALA A 179 11.22 23.57 1.81
N ASP A 180 11.59 23.29 0.55
CA ASP A 180 10.75 23.54 -0.63
C ASP A 180 10.12 22.23 -1.17
N ALA A 181 10.38 21.09 -0.52
CA ALA A 181 10.00 19.77 -1.03
C ALA A 181 8.49 19.63 -1.19
N VAL A 182 7.72 20.04 -0.17
CA VAL A 182 6.25 19.96 -0.16
C VAL A 182 5.66 20.89 -1.22
N GLU A 183 6.13 22.13 -1.29
CA GLU A 183 5.68 23.10 -2.30
C GLU A 183 5.95 22.59 -3.72
N ALA A 184 7.13 22.02 -3.95
CA ALA A 184 7.48 21.46 -5.24
C ALA A 184 6.58 20.28 -5.63
N LEU A 185 6.26 19.38 -4.69
CA LEU A 185 5.34 18.25 -4.93
C LEU A 185 3.92 18.74 -5.27
N VAL A 186 3.39 19.70 -4.51
CA VAL A 186 2.06 20.30 -4.73
C VAL A 186 2.00 21.02 -6.08
N ARG A 187 3.04 21.78 -6.43
CA ARG A 187 3.14 22.48 -7.72
C ARG A 187 3.18 21.53 -8.90
N GLU A 188 3.94 20.44 -8.83
CA GLU A 188 3.96 19.43 -9.90
C GLU A 188 2.64 18.66 -10.00
N ALA A 189 1.97 18.39 -8.88
CA ALA A 189 0.65 17.75 -8.88
C ALA A 189 -0.41 18.64 -9.55
N SER A 190 -0.36 19.95 -9.29
CA SER A 190 -1.22 20.94 -9.93
C SER A 190 -0.95 21.00 -11.44
N ARG A 191 0.32 21.05 -11.85
CA ARG A 191 0.69 20.97 -13.27
C ARG A 191 0.20 19.69 -13.93
N PHE A 192 0.29 18.56 -13.24
CA PHE A 192 -0.27 17.30 -13.75
C PHE A 192 -1.78 17.43 -14.02
N LEU A 193 -2.55 18.06 -13.14
CA LEU A 193 -3.98 18.28 -13.36
C LEU A 193 -4.28 19.14 -14.60
N GLU A 194 -3.46 20.14 -14.87
CA GLU A 194 -3.60 21.01 -16.06
C GLU A 194 -3.40 20.21 -17.36
N VAL A 195 -2.43 19.31 -17.40
CA VAL A 195 -2.03 18.62 -18.64
C VAL A 195 -2.55 17.19 -18.79
N ARG A 196 -3.12 16.58 -17.73
CA ARG A 196 -3.38 15.14 -17.70
C ARG A 196 -4.36 14.63 -18.75
N GLY A 197 -5.29 15.47 -19.22
CA GLY A 197 -6.43 15.01 -19.99
C GLY A 197 -7.13 13.83 -19.30
N THR A 198 -7.14 12.66 -19.94
CA THR A 198 -7.72 11.43 -19.38
C THR A 198 -6.75 10.56 -18.58
N ALA A 199 -5.48 10.94 -18.48
CA ALA A 199 -4.47 10.17 -17.75
C ALA A 199 -4.83 10.05 -16.26
N TRP A 200 -4.60 8.87 -15.71
CA TRP A 200 -4.74 8.60 -14.27
C TRP A 200 -3.42 8.63 -13.53
N ARG A 201 -2.31 8.54 -14.26
CA ARG A 201 -0.94 8.46 -13.75
C ARG A 201 -0.03 9.34 -14.60
N MET A 202 1.01 9.92 -13.99
CA MET A 202 1.95 10.80 -14.68
C MET A 202 2.70 10.07 -15.82
N ARG A 203 3.04 8.80 -15.60
CA ARG A 203 3.69 7.94 -16.62
C ARG A 203 2.86 7.69 -17.88
N GLU A 204 1.56 8.00 -17.87
CA GLU A 204 0.70 7.87 -19.06
C GLU A 204 0.82 9.08 -19.99
N LEU A 205 1.48 10.17 -19.55
CA LEU A 205 1.74 11.35 -20.38
C LEU A 205 2.93 11.14 -21.32
N SER A 206 2.93 11.86 -22.45
CA SER A 206 4.07 11.90 -23.36
C SER A 206 5.31 12.45 -22.67
N GLY A 207 6.47 11.86 -22.96
CA GLY A 207 7.77 12.29 -22.41
C GLY A 207 8.25 11.51 -21.18
N PHE A 208 7.45 10.58 -20.65
CA PHE A 208 7.89 9.64 -19.63
C PHE A 208 8.15 8.26 -20.23
N SER A 209 9.28 7.66 -19.86
CA SER A 209 9.62 6.26 -20.13
C SER A 209 9.55 5.45 -18.83
N GLU A 210 9.48 4.12 -18.95
CA GLU A 210 9.56 3.27 -17.78
C GLU A 210 10.97 3.35 -17.16
N VAL A 211 11.02 3.74 -15.89
CA VAL A 211 12.26 3.80 -15.10
C VAL A 211 12.19 2.73 -14.03
N THR A 212 13.08 1.74 -14.11
CA THR A 212 13.19 0.69 -13.11
C THR A 212 14.23 1.08 -12.06
N ARG A 213 13.86 1.00 -10.78
CA ARG A 213 14.74 1.21 -9.64
C ARG A 213 14.85 -0.06 -8.80
N PRO A 214 16.02 -0.36 -8.22
CA PRO A 214 16.16 -1.48 -7.29
C PRO A 214 15.25 -1.28 -6.08
N ARG A 215 14.41 -2.28 -5.78
CA ARG A 215 13.52 -2.26 -4.62
C ARG A 215 14.30 -2.64 -3.35
N ARG A 216 13.97 -1.98 -2.25
CA ARG A 216 14.61 -2.19 -0.94
C ARG A 216 13.54 -2.27 0.16
N PRO A 217 12.68 -3.31 0.15
CA PRO A 217 11.66 -3.45 1.19
C PRO A 217 12.32 -3.62 2.56
N VAL A 218 11.60 -3.22 3.62
CA VAL A 218 12.05 -3.45 4.99
C VAL A 218 12.08 -4.96 5.26
N SER A 219 13.23 -5.45 5.70
CA SER A 219 13.41 -6.84 6.11
C SER A 219 12.49 -7.19 7.28
N VAL A 220 11.84 -8.36 7.21
CA VAL A 220 11.06 -8.92 8.32
C VAL A 220 12.00 -9.40 9.42
N GLY A 221 11.61 -9.19 10.67
CA GLY A 221 12.41 -9.54 11.84
C GLY A 221 12.90 -8.34 12.65
N PRO A 222 13.72 -8.58 13.68
CA PRO A 222 14.29 -7.53 14.52
C PRO A 222 15.24 -6.62 13.73
N PHE A 223 15.28 -5.35 14.10
CA PHE A 223 16.27 -4.40 13.61
C PHE A 223 16.81 -3.52 14.75
N ALA A 224 18.05 -3.05 14.60
CA ALA A 224 18.66 -2.08 15.51
C ALA A 224 18.30 -0.66 15.07
N ARG A 225 18.01 0.22 16.03
CA ARG A 225 17.75 1.64 15.82
C ARG A 225 19.01 2.46 16.05
N ASP A 226 19.07 3.63 15.43
CA ASP A 226 20.23 4.53 15.55
C ASP A 226 20.40 5.10 16.96
N ASP A 227 19.32 5.15 17.74
CA ASP A 227 19.32 5.58 19.15
C ASP A 227 19.71 4.48 20.15
N GLY A 228 20.19 3.33 19.64
CA GLY A 228 20.54 2.16 20.45
C GLY A 228 19.34 1.29 20.85
N GLY A 229 18.11 1.70 20.52
CA GLY A 229 16.92 0.88 20.69
C GLY A 229 16.85 -0.29 19.70
N ARG A 230 15.80 -1.10 19.82
CA ARG A 230 15.46 -2.12 18.83
C ARG A 230 14.01 -1.99 18.43
N GLY A 231 13.71 -2.37 17.19
CA GLY A 231 12.36 -2.55 16.68
C GLY A 231 12.18 -3.91 16.02
N ILE A 232 10.98 -4.19 15.51
CA ILE A 232 10.67 -5.40 14.74
C ILE A 232 9.77 -5.06 13.56
N CYS A 233 10.06 -5.64 12.39
CA CYS A 233 9.16 -5.62 11.25
C CYS A 233 8.45 -6.98 11.15
N VAL A 234 7.12 -6.98 11.00
CA VAL A 234 6.33 -8.20 10.90
C VAL A 234 5.54 -8.23 9.60
N ALA A 235 5.44 -9.40 8.98
CA ALA A 235 4.73 -9.58 7.69
C ALA A 235 3.62 -10.63 7.81
N PRO A 236 2.39 -10.22 8.12
CA PRO A 236 1.28 -11.16 8.24
C PRO A 236 0.96 -11.85 6.91
N LEU A 237 0.52 -13.12 6.99
CA LEU A 237 0.13 -13.90 5.83
C LEU A 237 -0.93 -13.15 5.01
N PHE A 238 -0.68 -12.97 3.71
CA PHE A 238 -1.52 -12.18 2.79
C PHE A 238 -1.72 -10.70 3.17
N GLY A 239 -0.96 -10.18 4.14
CA GLY A 239 -1.20 -8.87 4.72
C GLY A 239 -2.49 -8.82 5.56
N GLN A 240 -2.94 -9.92 6.15
CA GLN A 240 -4.19 -9.98 6.94
C GLN A 240 -3.89 -10.06 8.43
N LEU A 241 -4.50 -9.16 9.22
CA LEU A 241 -4.43 -9.15 10.67
C LEU A 241 -5.83 -9.25 11.24
N SER A 242 -6.07 -10.14 12.20
CA SER A 242 -7.32 -10.16 12.96
C SER A 242 -7.41 -8.95 13.88
N ALA A 243 -8.61 -8.63 14.36
CA ALA A 243 -8.82 -7.59 15.37
C ALA A 243 -7.97 -7.82 16.63
N GLU A 244 -7.85 -9.07 17.09
CA GLU A 244 -6.96 -9.43 18.22
C GLU A 244 -5.49 -9.12 17.91
N GLN A 245 -5.00 -9.48 16.72
CA GLN A 245 -3.63 -9.20 16.32
C GLN A 245 -3.36 -7.70 16.19
N LEU A 246 -4.32 -6.91 15.71
CA LEU A 246 -4.21 -5.44 15.71
C LEU A 246 -4.04 -4.88 17.12
N ARG A 247 -4.84 -5.33 18.09
CA ARG A 247 -4.74 -4.91 19.49
C ARG A 247 -3.42 -5.33 20.15
N SER A 248 -2.80 -6.42 19.68
CA SER A 248 -1.50 -6.89 20.20
C SER A 248 -0.36 -5.88 19.96
N PHE A 249 -0.51 -4.96 18.99
CA PHE A 249 0.50 -3.95 18.73
C PHE A 249 0.63 -2.87 19.82
N ARG A 250 -0.34 -2.60 20.71
CA ARG A 250 -0.16 -1.77 21.95
C ARG A 250 0.73 -0.50 21.86
N GLY A 251 0.87 0.10 20.69
CA GLY A 251 1.91 1.09 20.40
C GLY A 251 1.84 1.52 18.93
N ASP A 252 2.46 2.65 18.62
CA ASP A 252 2.45 3.21 17.27
C ASP A 252 3.22 2.32 16.30
N VAL A 253 2.70 2.20 15.08
CA VAL A 253 3.27 1.37 14.02
C VAL A 253 3.31 2.09 12.69
N VAL A 254 4.07 1.54 11.74
CA VAL A 254 4.10 1.98 10.35
C VAL A 254 3.74 0.82 9.42
N VAL A 255 2.59 0.92 8.75
CA VAL A 255 2.16 0.01 7.69
C VAL A 255 2.94 0.31 6.42
N THR A 256 3.68 -0.67 5.91
CA THR A 256 4.54 -0.49 4.74
C THR A 256 3.77 -0.73 3.43
N PRO A 257 4.26 -0.21 2.28
CA PRO A 257 3.72 -0.57 0.97
C PRO A 257 3.97 -2.05 0.59
N TRP A 258 4.69 -2.81 1.42
CA TRP A 258 4.97 -4.23 1.20
C TRP A 258 4.09 -5.15 2.04
N ARG A 259 3.01 -4.63 2.64
CA ARG A 259 2.09 -5.37 3.52
C ARG A 259 2.78 -5.97 4.75
N SER A 260 3.76 -5.25 5.26
CA SER A 260 4.37 -5.49 6.56
C SER A 260 4.07 -4.33 7.50
N VAL A 261 4.38 -4.51 8.78
CA VAL A 261 4.21 -3.52 9.83
C VAL A 261 5.55 -3.35 10.53
N VAL A 262 6.08 -2.13 10.53
CA VAL A 262 7.23 -1.74 11.34
C VAL A 262 6.72 -1.33 12.71
N VAL A 263 7.28 -1.95 13.75
CA VAL A 263 7.02 -1.65 15.16
C VAL A 263 8.31 -1.05 15.72
N PRO A 264 8.34 0.25 16.04
CA PRO A 264 9.55 0.92 16.53
C PRO A 264 10.06 0.36 17.86
N GLU A 265 9.18 -0.17 18.70
CA GLU A 265 9.52 -0.80 19.96
C GLU A 265 9.58 -2.32 19.79
N TYR A 266 10.75 -2.91 20.06
CA TYR A 266 10.94 -4.34 19.95
C TYR A 266 10.11 -5.09 20.99
N ARG A 267 9.23 -5.95 20.48
CA ARG A 267 8.45 -6.90 21.26
C ARG A 267 8.53 -8.28 20.62
N PRO A 268 9.24 -9.24 21.26
CA PRO A 268 9.56 -10.53 20.64
C PRO A 268 8.31 -11.34 20.29
N GLU A 269 7.23 -11.21 21.07
CA GLU A 269 5.97 -11.91 20.86
C GLU A 269 5.31 -11.58 19.51
N LEU A 270 5.57 -10.39 18.94
CA LEU A 270 5.03 -9.99 17.65
C LEU A 270 5.64 -10.76 16.48
N ALA A 271 6.78 -11.44 16.67
CA ALA A 271 7.36 -12.30 15.64
C ALA A 271 6.37 -13.37 15.16
N ALA A 272 5.48 -13.84 16.05
CA ALA A 272 4.42 -14.80 15.73
C ALA A 272 3.37 -14.28 14.73
N LEU A 273 3.33 -12.97 14.48
CA LEU A 273 2.47 -12.37 13.47
C LEU A 273 3.04 -12.52 12.05
N SER A 274 4.30 -12.93 11.89
CA SER A 274 4.94 -13.07 10.58
C SER A 274 4.68 -14.42 9.94
N SER A 275 4.60 -14.45 8.62
CA SER A 275 4.63 -15.68 7.82
C SER A 275 5.95 -15.81 7.07
N ASP A 276 6.56 -16.99 7.16
CA ASP A 276 7.85 -17.30 6.54
C ASP A 276 7.75 -17.66 5.04
N THR A 277 6.54 -17.64 4.47
CA THR A 277 6.27 -18.24 3.15
C THR A 277 6.63 -17.34 1.98
N GLY A 278 6.71 -16.02 2.18
CA GLY A 278 6.83 -15.05 1.09
C GLY A 278 5.67 -15.08 0.09
N VAL A 279 4.57 -15.78 0.42
CA VAL A 279 3.41 -15.97 -0.44
C VAL A 279 2.42 -14.82 -0.25
N GLY A 280 2.06 -14.19 -1.36
CA GLY A 280 0.98 -13.23 -1.44
C GLY A 280 -0.25 -13.82 -2.12
N ALA A 281 -1.40 -13.22 -1.84
CA ALA A 281 -2.63 -13.49 -2.59
C ALA A 281 -3.49 -12.24 -2.64
N CYS A 282 -4.27 -12.07 -3.72
CA CYS A 282 -5.41 -11.15 -3.68
C CYS A 282 -6.52 -11.71 -2.77
N ILE A 283 -7.65 -11.01 -2.64
CA ILE A 283 -8.73 -11.46 -1.76
C ILE A 283 -9.34 -12.80 -2.19
N GLY A 284 -9.40 -13.09 -3.50
CA GLY A 284 -9.95 -14.35 -4.00
C GLY A 284 -11.46 -14.49 -3.83
N ARG A 285 -11.96 -15.71 -4.04
CA ARG A 285 -13.27 -16.11 -3.53
C ARG A 285 -13.16 -16.36 -2.02
N PRO A 286 -14.26 -16.20 -1.25
CA PRO A 286 -15.56 -15.68 -1.70
C PRO A 286 -15.60 -14.14 -1.83
N GLY A 287 -14.59 -13.41 -1.35
CA GLY A 287 -14.66 -11.94 -1.20
C GLY A 287 -14.62 -11.11 -2.49
N CYS A 288 -14.24 -11.68 -3.64
CA CYS A 288 -14.22 -10.99 -4.93
C CYS A 288 -15.05 -11.75 -5.98
N ALA A 289 -16.11 -11.11 -6.47
CA ALA A 289 -17.00 -11.63 -7.51
C ALA A 289 -16.28 -11.96 -8.84
N LYS A 290 -15.11 -11.37 -9.06
CA LYS A 290 -14.32 -11.57 -10.28
C LYS A 290 -13.31 -12.70 -10.15
N SER A 291 -13.13 -13.24 -8.95
CA SER A 291 -12.21 -14.34 -8.71
C SER A 291 -12.78 -15.65 -9.24
N ARG A 292 -11.94 -16.45 -9.88
CA ARG A 292 -12.24 -17.80 -10.35
C ARG A 292 -12.02 -18.88 -9.29
N ALA A 293 -11.17 -18.62 -8.30
CA ALA A 293 -10.79 -19.58 -7.27
C ALA A 293 -10.73 -18.95 -5.86
N ASP A 294 -10.72 -19.80 -4.83
CA ASP A 294 -10.32 -19.41 -3.47
C ASP A 294 -8.80 -19.42 -3.37
N VAL A 295 -8.20 -18.35 -3.90
CA VAL A 295 -6.74 -18.28 -4.02
C VAL A 295 -6.02 -18.22 -2.67
N ARG A 296 -6.70 -17.83 -1.60
CA ARG A 296 -6.08 -17.78 -0.27
C ARG A 296 -6.07 -19.15 0.39
N ALA A 297 -7.10 -19.96 0.17
CA ALA A 297 -7.09 -21.37 0.57
C ALA A 297 -6.00 -22.13 -0.21
N ASP A 298 -5.97 -21.98 -1.54
CA ASP A 298 -5.05 -22.71 -2.42
C ASP A 298 -3.58 -22.30 -2.23
N ALA A 299 -3.32 -21.07 -1.78
CA ALA A 299 -1.98 -20.59 -1.48
C ALA A 299 -1.42 -21.11 -0.15
N ARG A 300 -2.23 -21.72 0.73
CA ARG A 300 -1.75 -22.25 2.02
C ARG A 300 -0.79 -23.41 1.78
N GLY A 301 0.31 -23.42 2.53
CA GLY A 301 1.33 -24.47 2.44
C GLY A 301 2.37 -24.26 1.33
N VAL A 302 2.19 -23.26 0.46
CA VAL A 302 3.23 -22.85 -0.49
C VAL A 302 4.31 -22.07 0.27
N THR A 303 5.58 -22.36 -0.05
CA THR A 303 6.75 -21.70 0.57
C THR A 303 7.58 -20.89 -0.42
N ALA A 304 7.29 -21.02 -1.73
CA ALA A 304 7.94 -20.22 -2.76
C ALA A 304 7.37 -18.79 -2.77
N ARG A 305 8.21 -17.79 -3.08
CA ARG A 305 7.79 -16.40 -3.27
C ARG A 305 6.87 -16.27 -4.49
N ALA A 306 5.58 -16.42 -4.27
CA ALA A 306 4.55 -16.42 -5.30
C ALA A 306 3.41 -15.47 -4.93
N HIS A 307 2.69 -14.96 -5.94
CA HIS A 307 1.48 -14.18 -5.71
C HIS A 307 0.28 -14.77 -6.46
N PHE A 308 -0.70 -15.24 -5.69
CA PHE A 308 -1.91 -15.84 -6.23
C PHE A 308 -2.97 -14.80 -6.57
N SER A 309 -3.41 -14.80 -7.81
CA SER A 309 -4.36 -13.86 -8.39
C SER A 309 -5.60 -14.60 -8.85
N GLY A 310 -6.77 -14.23 -8.32
CA GLY A 310 -8.03 -14.87 -8.68
C GLY A 310 -8.54 -14.56 -10.09
N CYS A 311 -7.94 -13.59 -10.77
CA CYS A 311 -8.28 -13.19 -12.14
C CYS A 311 -7.11 -12.46 -12.80
N GLU A 312 -7.26 -12.13 -14.08
CA GLU A 312 -6.26 -11.48 -14.92
C GLU A 312 -5.79 -10.10 -14.43
N ARG A 313 -6.54 -9.48 -13.51
CA ARG A 313 -6.18 -8.17 -12.93
C ARG A 313 -4.98 -8.19 -12.01
N ARG A 314 -4.58 -9.35 -11.50
CA ARG A 314 -3.37 -9.51 -10.66
C ARG A 314 -3.31 -8.51 -9.50
N CYS A 315 -4.44 -8.35 -8.82
CA CYS A 315 -4.60 -7.32 -7.80
C CYS A 315 -3.52 -7.43 -6.73
N GLY A 316 -2.68 -6.39 -6.64
CA GLY A 316 -1.66 -6.28 -5.61
C GLY A 316 -0.44 -7.20 -5.79
N LYS A 317 -0.28 -7.83 -6.95
CA LYS A 317 0.89 -8.66 -7.26
C LYS A 317 2.19 -7.85 -7.16
N PRO A 318 3.16 -8.26 -6.33
CA PRO A 318 4.52 -7.74 -6.36
C PRO A 318 5.21 -8.05 -7.70
N ARG A 319 6.10 -7.16 -8.15
CA ARG A 319 6.86 -7.35 -9.41
C ARG A 319 7.77 -8.58 -9.37
N ASP A 320 8.27 -8.91 -8.19
CA ASP A 320 9.31 -9.91 -7.89
C ASP A 320 8.76 -11.24 -7.36
N ALA A 321 7.44 -11.45 -7.42
CA ALA A 321 6.80 -12.71 -7.05
C ALA A 321 6.37 -13.49 -8.30
N LEU A 322 6.45 -14.82 -8.23
CA LEU A 322 5.93 -15.71 -9.27
C LEU A 322 4.45 -15.40 -9.55
N ASP A 323 4.08 -15.28 -10.83
CA ASP A 323 2.71 -15.04 -11.29
C ASP A 323 1.91 -16.34 -11.25
N VAL A 324 0.94 -16.42 -10.34
CA VAL A 324 0.03 -17.57 -10.23
C VAL A 324 -1.39 -17.05 -10.41
N VAL A 325 -1.99 -17.31 -11.57
CA VAL A 325 -3.31 -16.73 -11.94
C VAL A 325 -4.34 -17.84 -12.09
N ALA A 326 -5.43 -17.74 -11.32
CA ALA A 326 -6.53 -18.71 -11.38
C ALA A 326 -7.11 -18.79 -12.79
N ALA A 327 -7.28 -20.01 -13.26
CA ALA A 327 -7.86 -20.39 -14.54
C ALA A 327 -8.87 -21.52 -14.32
N ASP A 328 -9.55 -21.95 -15.38
CA ASP A 328 -10.54 -23.02 -15.26
C ASP A 328 -9.83 -24.33 -14.92
N GLY A 329 -10.22 -24.94 -13.79
CA GLY A 329 -9.66 -26.20 -13.29
C GLY A 329 -8.24 -26.13 -12.73
N GLY A 330 -7.65 -24.95 -12.58
CA GLY A 330 -6.25 -24.83 -12.13
C GLY A 330 -5.72 -23.40 -12.16
N TYR A 331 -4.42 -23.27 -12.42
CA TYR A 331 -3.70 -22.00 -12.41
C TYR A 331 -2.71 -21.89 -13.55
N LEU A 332 -2.51 -20.67 -14.05
CA LEU A 332 -1.38 -20.31 -14.89
C LEU A 332 -0.22 -19.87 -13.98
N VAL A 333 0.83 -20.67 -13.90
CA VAL A 333 2.08 -20.37 -13.18
C VAL A 333 3.12 -19.89 -14.19
N GLU A 334 3.46 -18.60 -14.17
CA GLU A 334 4.30 -17.95 -15.19
C GLU A 334 3.80 -18.23 -16.62
N GLY A 335 2.47 -18.27 -16.78
CA GLY A 335 1.81 -18.56 -18.06
C GLY A 335 1.65 -20.05 -18.40
N ALA A 336 2.26 -20.98 -17.65
CA ALA A 336 2.08 -22.41 -17.85
C ALA A 336 0.91 -22.95 -17.00
N TRP A 337 0.00 -23.72 -17.59
CA TRP A 337 -1.13 -24.28 -16.85
C TRP A 337 -0.71 -25.41 -15.91
N VAL A 338 -1.23 -25.38 -14.69
CA VAL A 338 -0.95 -26.33 -13.60
C VAL A 338 -2.28 -26.65 -12.88
N PRO A 339 -2.64 -27.93 -12.68
CA PRO A 339 -3.82 -28.30 -11.91
C PRO A 339 -3.60 -28.02 -10.42
N VAL A 340 -4.69 -27.80 -9.66
CA VAL A 340 -4.62 -27.36 -8.26
C VAL A 340 -3.82 -28.32 -7.38
N GLU A 341 -4.02 -29.62 -7.57
CA GLU A 341 -3.35 -30.70 -6.84
C GLU A 341 -1.83 -30.76 -7.06
N ALA A 342 -1.31 -30.16 -8.13
CA ALA A 342 0.12 -30.15 -8.44
C ALA A 342 0.81 -28.82 -8.09
N LEU A 343 0.07 -27.82 -7.60
CA LEU A 343 0.59 -26.47 -7.36
C LEU A 343 1.76 -26.43 -6.38
N VAL A 344 1.62 -27.08 -5.23
CA VAL A 344 2.61 -27.05 -4.15
C VAL A 344 3.94 -27.61 -4.65
N ASP A 345 3.89 -28.75 -5.35
CA ASP A 345 5.07 -29.41 -5.90
C ASP A 345 5.76 -28.57 -6.97
N VAL A 346 4.98 -28.03 -7.93
CA VAL A 346 5.52 -27.21 -9.03
C VAL A 346 6.14 -25.92 -8.51
N LEU A 347 5.50 -25.27 -7.54
CA LEU A 347 6.03 -24.04 -6.94
C LEU A 347 7.24 -24.32 -6.05
N GLY A 348 7.27 -25.45 -5.31
CA GLY A 348 8.43 -25.87 -4.55
C GLY A 348 9.68 -26.08 -5.40
N GLN A 349 9.52 -26.67 -6.60
CA GLN A 349 10.63 -26.84 -7.55
C GLN A 349 11.12 -25.53 -8.19
N LYS A 350 10.23 -24.53 -8.32
CA LYS A 350 10.57 -23.21 -8.88
C LYS A 350 11.16 -22.27 -7.84
N GLY A 351 10.79 -22.40 -6.56
CA GLY A 351 11.31 -21.58 -5.46
C GLY A 351 12.76 -21.89 -5.07
N ASN A 352 13.28 -23.07 -5.45
CA ASN A 352 14.65 -23.50 -5.18
C ASN A 352 15.65 -23.14 -6.31
N ARG A 353 15.26 -22.34 -7.30
CA ARG A 353 16.12 -21.84 -8.38
C ARG A 353 16.29 -20.32 -8.28
#